data_AF-A0A1X0JJ59-F1
#
_entry.id   AF-A0A1X0JJ59-F1
#
_cell.length_a   1.000
_cell.length_b   1.000
_cell.length_c   1.000
_cell.angle_alpha   90.00
_cell.angle_beta   90.00
_cell.angle_gamma   90.00
#
_symmetry.space_group_name_H-M   'P 1'
#
loop_
_entity.id
_entity.type
_entity.pdbx_description
1 polymer ?
#
loop_
_entity_poly.entity_id
_entity_poly.type
_entity_poly.pdbx_seq_one_letter_code
_entity_poly.pdbx_strand_id
1 'polypeptide(L)'
;MLGALVGAAVLSAPTATADEAAYLAKLQDRYAFLTPQQLLAEGERVCAAERAGVLSPGKTTMVINDLGVGNNTALEIVSAAEWELC
;
A
#
# COMPACT_ATOMS: atom_id res chain seq x y z
N MET A 1 -42.04 22.19 -13.14
CA MET A 1 -41.14 21.40 -12.29
C MET A 1 -39.78 21.36 -12.97
N LEU A 2 -38.81 22.17 -12.51
CA LEU A 2 -37.43 22.14 -13.03
C LEU A 2 -36.71 20.97 -12.34
N GLY A 3 -36.40 19.91 -13.11
CA GLY A 3 -35.56 18.81 -12.66
C GLY A 3 -34.11 19.08 -13.06
N ALA A 4 -33.26 19.36 -12.07
CA ALA A 4 -31.81 19.43 -12.25
C ALA A 4 -31.19 18.14 -11.68
N LEU A 5 -30.78 17.22 -12.55
CA LEU A 5 -29.94 16.08 -12.20
C LEU A 5 -28.49 16.55 -12.30
N VAL A 6 -27.89 16.94 -11.17
CA VAL A 6 -26.45 17.18 -11.08
C VAL A 6 -25.77 15.82 -10.93
N GLY A 7 -25.15 15.35 -12.02
CA GLY A 7 -24.26 14.20 -11.98
C GLY A 7 -23.02 14.54 -11.16
N ALA A 8 -22.90 13.96 -9.97
CA ALA A 8 -21.68 14.03 -9.17
C ALA A 8 -20.62 13.17 -9.84
N ALA A 9 -19.73 13.79 -10.61
CA ALA A 9 -18.47 13.18 -11.01
C ALA A 9 -17.62 13.01 -9.74
N VAL A 10 -17.46 11.77 -9.29
CA VAL A 10 -16.42 11.41 -8.32
C VAL A 10 -15.07 11.62 -9.00
N LEU A 11 -14.47 12.77 -8.75
CA LEU A 11 -13.07 13.02 -9.05
C LEU A 11 -12.25 12.06 -8.19
N SER A 12 -11.74 10.99 -8.79
CA SER A 12 -10.68 10.17 -8.19
C SER A 12 -9.52 11.10 -7.87
N ALA A 13 -9.31 11.42 -6.60
CA ALA A 13 -8.18 12.23 -6.18
C ALA A 13 -6.89 11.39 -6.34
N PRO A 14 -5.92 11.78 -7.20
CA PRO A 14 -4.60 11.19 -7.15
C PRO A 14 -3.81 12.03 -6.15
N THR A 15 -4.09 11.87 -4.87
CA THR A 15 -3.30 12.52 -3.80
C THR A 15 -2.57 11.45 -3.02
N ALA A 16 -1.50 10.90 -3.60
CA ALA A 16 -0.60 10.00 -2.87
C ALA A 16 0.84 9.92 -3.41
N THR A 17 1.28 10.74 -4.38
CA THR A 17 2.66 10.57 -4.91
C THR A 17 3.75 10.85 -3.87
N ALA A 18 3.48 11.70 -2.87
CA ALA A 18 4.44 12.02 -1.82
C ALA A 18 4.61 10.85 -0.83
N ASP A 19 3.49 10.28 -0.44
CA ASP A 19 3.36 9.14 0.47
C ASP A 19 3.95 7.86 -0.16
N GLU A 20 3.63 7.62 -1.45
CA GLU A 20 4.25 6.59 -2.27
C GLU A 20 5.78 6.77 -2.39
N ALA A 21 6.25 8.00 -2.60
CA ALA A 21 7.68 8.28 -2.70
C ALA A 21 8.41 8.08 -1.36
N ALA A 22 7.79 8.46 -0.23
CA ALA A 22 8.34 8.25 1.10
C ALA A 22 8.42 6.75 1.45
N TYR A 23 7.36 6.01 1.14
CA TYR A 23 7.32 4.55 1.25
C TYR A 23 8.43 3.89 0.42
N LEU A 24 8.55 4.27 -0.86
CA LEU A 24 9.56 3.72 -1.75
C LEU A 24 10.99 4.10 -1.34
N ALA A 25 11.22 5.31 -0.83
CA ALA A 25 12.53 5.76 -0.36
C ALA A 25 13.04 4.91 0.82
N LYS A 26 12.14 4.40 1.68
CA LYS A 26 12.50 3.50 2.79
C LYS A 26 12.91 2.10 2.34
N LEU A 27 12.36 1.62 1.23
CA LEU A 27 12.43 0.21 0.84
C LEU A 27 13.34 -0.07 -0.36
N GLN A 28 13.39 0.81 -1.37
CA GLN A 28 14.09 0.54 -2.61
C GLN A 28 15.61 0.40 -2.45
N ASP A 29 16.23 1.19 -1.57
CA ASP A 29 17.68 1.12 -1.34
C ASP A 29 18.08 -0.25 -0.72
N ARG A 30 17.21 -0.80 0.14
CA ARG A 30 17.46 -2.05 0.87
C ARG A 30 16.99 -3.30 0.12
N TYR A 31 15.94 -3.18 -0.68
CA TYR A 31 15.26 -4.28 -1.36
C TYR A 31 15.30 -4.12 -2.88
N ALA A 32 16.47 -3.82 -3.43
CA ALA A 32 16.68 -3.57 -4.86
C ALA A 32 16.28 -4.74 -5.80
N PHE A 33 16.05 -5.93 -5.26
CA PHE A 33 15.51 -7.08 -6.01
C PHE A 33 14.00 -7.01 -6.22
N LEU A 34 13.29 -6.12 -5.52
CA LEU A 34 11.88 -5.82 -5.74
C LEU A 34 11.75 -4.55 -6.57
N THR A 35 10.85 -4.58 -7.55
CA THR A 35 10.56 -3.39 -8.34
C THR A 35 9.73 -2.38 -7.53
N PRO A 36 9.82 -1.07 -7.85
CA PRO A 36 8.96 -0.06 -7.24
C PRO A 36 7.48 -0.41 -7.33
N GLN A 37 7.05 -0.95 -8.47
CA GLN A 37 5.67 -1.34 -8.70
C GLN A 37 5.24 -2.52 -7.83
N GLN A 38 6.11 -3.51 -7.60
CA GLN A 38 5.83 -4.60 -6.66
C GLN A 38 5.67 -4.09 -5.23
N LEU A 39 6.57 -3.20 -4.80
CA LEU A 39 6.51 -2.61 -3.47
C LEU A 39 5.21 -1.81 -3.27
N LEU A 40 4.83 -0.96 -4.22
CA LEU A 40 3.61 -0.17 -4.14
C LEU A 40 2.35 -1.04 -4.16
N ALA A 41 2.29 -2.00 -5.10
CA ALA A 41 1.15 -2.91 -5.17
C ALA A 41 0.96 -3.71 -3.88
N GLU A 42 2.06 -4.15 -3.26
CA GLU A 42 2.01 -4.86 -2.00
C GLU A 42 1.65 -3.95 -0.82
N GLY A 43 2.18 -2.72 -0.78
CA GLY A 43 1.83 -1.72 0.25
C GLY A 43 0.33 -1.40 0.24
N GLU A 44 -0.26 -1.23 -0.93
CA GLU A 44 -1.71 -1.03 -1.08
C GLU A 44 -2.52 -2.25 -0.60
N ARG A 45 -2.03 -3.48 -0.84
CA ARG A 45 -2.66 -4.70 -0.28
C ARG A 45 -2.59 -4.72 1.24
N VAL A 46 -1.47 -4.29 1.83
CA VAL A 46 -1.34 -4.16 3.29
C VAL A 46 -2.39 -3.18 3.84
N CYS A 47 -2.56 -2.01 3.23
CA CYS A 47 -3.56 -1.03 3.66
C CYS A 47 -5.00 -1.50 3.44
N ALA A 48 -5.27 -2.27 2.38
CA ALA A 48 -6.57 -2.91 2.19
C ALA A 48 -6.85 -3.95 3.29
N ALA A 49 -5.86 -4.80 3.63
CA ALA A 49 -5.97 -5.80 4.68
C ALA A 49 -6.15 -5.16 6.06
N GLU A 50 -5.45 -4.06 6.34
CA GLU A 50 -5.60 -3.31 7.58
C GLU A 50 -7.00 -2.72 7.74
N ARG A 51 -7.52 -2.07 6.70
CA ARG A 51 -8.91 -1.57 6.69
C ARG A 51 -9.95 -2.69 6.85
N ALA A 52 -9.60 -3.91 6.47
CA ALA A 52 -10.42 -5.11 6.70
C ALA A 52 -10.25 -5.73 8.10
N GLY A 53 -9.42 -5.14 8.97
CA GLY A 53 -9.19 -5.61 10.34
C GLY A 53 -8.18 -6.76 10.45
N VAL A 54 -7.38 -7.02 9.42
CA VAL A 54 -6.34 -8.05 9.46
C VAL A 54 -5.19 -7.58 10.34
N LEU A 55 -4.83 -8.38 11.34
CA LEU A 55 -3.74 -8.10 12.27
C LEU A 55 -2.37 -8.26 11.60
N SER A 56 -1.36 -7.59 12.18
CA SER A 56 0.02 -7.57 11.68
C SER A 56 0.58 -8.95 11.28
N PRO A 57 0.45 -10.05 12.08
CA PRO A 57 0.96 -11.36 11.67
C PRO A 57 0.34 -11.90 10.37
N GLY A 58 -0.94 -11.61 10.14
CA GLY A 58 -1.65 -11.97 8.91
C GLY A 58 -1.13 -11.18 7.71
N LYS A 59 -0.95 -9.86 7.87
CA LYS A 59 -0.38 -8.99 6.84
C LYS A 59 1.07 -9.38 6.51
N THR A 60 1.88 -9.69 7.51
CA THR A 60 3.26 -10.18 7.30
C THR A 60 3.27 -11.49 6.51
N THR A 61 2.40 -12.44 6.86
CA THR A 61 2.28 -13.72 6.14
C THR A 61 1.86 -13.51 4.69
N MET A 62 0.93 -12.58 4.43
CA MET A 62 0.54 -12.18 3.07
C MET A 62 1.74 -11.69 2.27
N VAL A 63 2.51 -10.73 2.79
CA VAL A 63 3.68 -10.16 2.08
C VAL A 63 4.77 -11.21 1.82
N ILE A 64 5.03 -12.11 2.77
CA ILE A 64 5.96 -13.24 2.57
C ILE A 64 5.55 -14.07 1.36
N ASN A 65 4.26 -14.39 1.26
CA ASN A 65 3.73 -15.26 0.20
C ASN A 65 3.69 -14.54 -1.16
N ASP A 66 3.27 -13.27 -1.17
CA ASP A 66 3.08 -12.50 -2.40
C ASP A 66 4.41 -12.11 -3.05
N LEU A 67 5.43 -11.79 -2.24
CA LEU A 67 6.75 -11.34 -2.72
C LEU A 67 7.86 -12.38 -2.63
N GLY A 68 7.63 -13.52 -1.96
CA GLY A 68 8.65 -14.57 -1.78
C GLY A 68 9.83 -14.11 -0.92
N VAL A 69 9.60 -13.23 0.05
CA VAL A 69 10.64 -12.60 0.88
C VAL A 69 10.73 -13.21 2.28
N GLY A 70 11.84 -12.96 2.97
CA GLY A 70 12.01 -13.37 4.37
C GLY A 70 11.12 -12.57 5.33
N ASN A 71 10.85 -13.14 6.51
CA ASN A 71 9.98 -12.56 7.53
C ASN A 71 10.37 -11.12 7.92
N ASN A 72 11.67 -10.83 8.09
CA ASN A 72 12.11 -9.49 8.47
C ASN A 72 11.82 -8.47 7.37
N THR A 73 12.02 -8.83 6.10
CA THR A 73 11.68 -7.97 4.96
C THR A 73 10.18 -7.72 4.90
N ALA A 74 9.37 -8.75 5.10
CA ALA A 74 7.92 -8.61 5.12
C ALA A 74 7.43 -7.69 6.26
N LEU A 75 8.02 -7.80 7.47
CA LEU A 75 7.70 -6.90 8.57
C LEU A 75 8.04 -5.44 8.24
N GLU A 76 9.20 -5.18 7.64
CA GLU A 76 9.59 -3.82 7.24
C GLU A 76 8.66 -3.24 6.17
N ILE A 77 8.23 -4.06 5.19
CA ILE A 77 7.26 -3.66 4.17
C ILE A 77 5.91 -3.32 4.81
N VAL A 78 5.40 -4.18 5.71
CA VAL A 78 4.13 -3.95 6.41
C VAL A 78 4.20 -2.67 7.24
N SER A 79 5.25 -2.48 8.04
CA SER A 79 5.41 -1.27 8.84
C SER A 79 5.54 -0.03 7.96
N ALA A 80 6.33 -0.07 6.89
CA ALA A 80 6.45 1.08 5.99
C ALA A 80 5.09 1.46 5.37
N ALA A 81 4.29 0.48 4.97
CA ALA A 81 2.94 0.74 4.43
C ALA A 81 2.01 1.34 5.50
N GLU A 82 2.01 0.80 6.72
CA GLU A 82 1.24 1.34 7.86
C GLU A 82 1.54 2.82 8.15
N TRP A 83 2.82 3.22 8.07
CA TRP A 83 3.23 4.59 8.39
C TRP A 83 3.03 5.58 7.25
N GLU A 84 3.20 5.12 6.01
CA GLU A 84 3.26 6.01 4.85
C GLU A 84 2.04 5.92 3.94
N LEU A 85 1.24 4.85 3.94
CA LEU A 85 0.20 4.62 2.92
C LEU A 85 -1.25 4.46 3.43
N CYS A 86 -1.51 4.06 4.67
CA CYS A 86 -2.81 3.45 5.06
C CYS A 86 -3.97 4.36 5.57
#